data_AF-A0A259RGP8-F1
#
_entry.id   AF-A0A259RGP8-F1
#
_cell.length_a   1.000
_cell.length_b   1.000
_cell.length_c   1.000
_cell.angle_alpha   90.00
_cell.angle_beta   90.00
_cell.angle_gamma   90.00
#
_symmetry.space_group_name_H-M   'P 1'
#
loop_
_entity.id
_entity.type
_entity.pdbx_description
1 polymer ?
#
loop_
_entity_poly.entity_id
_entity_poly.type
_entity_poly.pdbx_seq_one_letter_code
_entity_poly.pdbx_strand_id
1 'polypeptide(L)' 'AQFSRGLLEKYNVTVLPGSYLAREQGGVNPGRGRIRMALVAPLEECVEAARRIAAYCSELIHSQRPSP' A
#
# COMPACT_ATOMS: atom_id res chain seq x y z
N ALA A 1 -1.39 5.45 6.50
CA ALA A 1 -1.66 4.20 7.26
C ALA A 1 -2.91 3.47 6.78
N GLN A 2 -4.00 4.17 6.44
CA GLN A 2 -5.26 3.53 6.01
C GLN A 2 -5.09 2.53 4.84
N PHE A 3 -4.32 2.89 3.82
CA PHE A 3 -4.02 1.98 2.71
C PHE A 3 -3.41 0.64 3.19
N SER A 4 -2.36 0.70 4.02
CA SER A 4 -1.66 -0.47 4.54
C SER A 4 -2.57 -1.34 5.42
N ARG A 5 -3.46 -0.74 6.21
CA ARG A 5 -4.44 -1.47 7.03
C ARG A 5 -5.46 -2.19 6.17
N GLY A 6 -6.08 -1.51 5.21
CA GLY A 6 -7.09 -2.13 4.36
C GLY A 6 -6.51 -3.25 3.47
N LEU A 7 -5.25 -3.11 3.04
CA LEU A 7 -4.55 -4.16 2.30
C LEU A 7 -4.32 -5.41 3.15
N LEU A 8 -3.95 -5.25 4.42
CA LEU A 8 -3.84 -6.36 5.37
C LEU A 8 -5.21 -7.01 5.64
N GLU A 9 -6.22 -6.19 5.94
CA GLU A 9 -7.56 -6.65 6.32
C GLU A 9 -8.26 -7.43 5.19
N LYS A 10 -8.16 -6.98 3.94
CA LYS A 10 -8.86 -7.60 2.80
C LYS A 10 -8.06 -8.65 2.06
N TYR A 11 -6.75 -8.42 1.90
CA TYR A 11 -5.91 -9.21 1.00
C TYR A 11 -4.79 -9.98 1.73
N ASN A 12 -4.70 -9.82 3.06
CA ASN A 12 -3.66 -10.41 3.90
C ASN A 12 -2.24 -10.09 3.41
N VAL A 13 -2.03 -8.88 2.87
CA VAL A 13 -0.71 -8.39 2.44
C VAL A 13 -0.25 -7.28 3.39
N THR A 14 0.88 -7.53 4.06
CA THR A 14 1.48 -6.58 5.00
C THR A 14 2.48 -5.66 4.29
N VAL A 15 2.29 -4.35 4.43
CA VAL A 15 3.23 -3.32 3.95
C VAL A 15 3.45 -2.26 5.02
N LEU A 16 4.62 -1.63 5.02
CA LEU A 16 4.94 -0.60 5.99
C LEU A 16 4.61 0.79 5.42
N PRO A 17 3.85 1.65 6.12
CA PRO A 17 3.66 3.04 5.72
C PRO A 17 5.00 3.80 5.68
N GLY A 18 5.29 4.46 4.55
CA GLY A 18 6.52 5.23 4.38
C GLY A 18 6.66 6.38 5.39
N SER A 19 5.53 6.94 5.84
CA SER A 19 5.49 8.00 6.85
C SER A 19 6.10 7.60 8.19
N TYR A 20 6.18 6.30 8.50
CA TYR A 20 6.80 5.79 9.73
C TYR A 20 8.32 5.72 9.65
N LEU A 21 8.89 5.71 8.43
CA LEU A 21 10.33 5.64 8.21
C LEU A 21 10.94 6.99 7.87
N ALA A 22 10.18 7.84 7.18
CA ALA A 22 10.64 9.17 6.80
C ALA A 22 10.62 10.12 7.99
N ARG A 23 11.68 10.93 8.11
CA ARG A 23 11.73 12.05 9.04
C ARG A 23 11.11 13.28 8.39
N GLU A 24 10.39 14.06 9.18
CA GLU A 24 9.86 15.33 8.71
C GLU A 24 11.00 16.34 8.50
N GLN A 25 10.94 17.08 7.39
CA GLN A 25 11.87 18.15 7.09
C GLN A 25 11.09 19.33 6.50
N GLY A 26 11.25 20.51 7.10
CA GLY A 26 10.55 21.72 6.65
C GLY A 26 9.01 21.59 6.66
N GLY A 27 8.44 20.88 7.64
CA GLY A 27 7.00 20.64 7.74
C GLY A 27 6.44 19.58 6.79
N VAL A 28 7.30 18.89 6.03
CA VAL A 28 6.89 17.87 5.07
C VAL A 28 7.54 16.52 5.41
N ASN A 29 6.72 15.48 5.50
CA ASN A 29 7.20 14.11 5.62
C ASN A 29 7.21 13.44 4.22
N PRO A 30 8.40 13.16 3.64
CA PRO A 30 8.50 12.59 2.30
C PRO A 30 7.97 11.15 2.19
N GLY A 31 7.74 10.48 3.32
CA GLY A 31 7.11 9.16 3.36
C GLY A 31 5.58 9.19 3.26
N ARG A 32 4.92 10.36 3.33
CA ARG A 32 3.47 10.46 3.15
C ARG A 32 3.07 9.99 1.74
N GLY A 33 2.02 9.17 1.68
CA GLY A 33 1.53 8.60 0.42
C GLY A 33 2.40 7.48 -0.16
N ARG A 34 3.44 7.03 0.54
CA ARG A 34 4.34 5.94 0.10
C ARG A 34 4.22 4.72 1.01
N ILE A 35 4.58 3.56 0.47
CA ILE A 35 4.72 2.29 1.20
C ILE A 35 6.12 1.72 1.00
N ARG A 36 6.59 0.93 1.95
CA ARG A 36 7.80 0.11 1.82
C ARG A 36 7.42 -1.36 1.84
N MET A 37 7.97 -2.10 0.88
CA MET A 37 7.81 -3.54 0.73
C MET A 37 9.19 -4.20 0.72
N ALA A 38 9.29 -5.40 1.28
CA ALA A 38 10.49 -6.22 1.21
C ALA A 38 10.27 -7.34 0.18
N LEU A 39 11.04 -7.32 -0.90
CA LEU A 39 11.00 -8.34 -1.95
C LEU A 39 12.04 -9.44 -1.66
N VAL A 40 11.95 -10.01 -0.46
CA VAL A 40 12.88 -11.03 0.05
C VAL A 40 12.29 -12.43 0.04
N ALA A 41 10.98 -12.54 -0.21
CA ALA A 41 10.29 -13.81 -0.41
C ALA A 41 10.59 -14.37 -1.82
N PRO A 42 10.28 -15.65 -2.08
CA PRO A 42 10.34 -16.22 -3.42
C PRO A 42 9.59 -15.38 -4.47
N LEU A 43 10.04 -15.46 -5.73
CA LEU A 43 9.49 -14.66 -6.83
C LEU A 43 7.98 -14.85 -6.97
N GLU A 44 7.49 -16.09 -6.93
CA GLU A 44 6.06 -16.39 -7.07
C GLU A 44 5.22 -15.73 -5.97
N GLU A 45 5.71 -15.71 -4.73
CA GLU A 45 5.04 -15.02 -3.62
C GLU A 45 5.04 -13.50 -3.83
N CYS A 46 6.15 -12.94 -4.32
CA CYS A 46 6.23 -11.52 -4.65
C CYS A 46 5.26 -11.13 -5.78
N VAL A 47 5.15 -11.98 -6.80
CA VAL A 47 4.23 -11.77 -7.93
C VAL A 47 2.78 -11.83 -7.45
N GLU A 48 2.45 -12.81 -6.61
CA GLU A 48 1.11 -12.94 -6.04
C GLU A 48 0.75 -11.73 -5.16
N ALA A 49 1.67 -11.29 -4.30
CA ALA A 49 1.48 -10.08 -3.50
C ALA A 49 1.26 -8.84 -4.39
N ALA A 50 2.01 -8.70 -5.48
CA ALA A 50 1.85 -7.60 -6.43
C ALA A 50 0.47 -7.61 -7.11
N ARG A 51 -0.03 -8.79 -7.50
CA ARG A 51 -1.39 -8.94 -8.07
C ARG A 51 -2.47 -8.51 -7.07
N ARG A 52 -2.36 -8.93 -5.81
CA ARG A 52 -3.31 -8.54 -4.74
C ARG A 52 -3.30 -7.03 -4.50
N ILE A 53 -2.12 -6.41 -4.49
CA ILE A 53 -1.99 -4.96 -4.38
C ILE A 53 -2.68 -4.25 -5.55
N ALA A 54 -2.49 -4.74 -6.78
CA ALA A 54 -3.13 -4.16 -7.97
C ALA A 54 -4.66 -4.29 -7.93
N ALA A 55 -5.18 -5.44 -7.46
CA ALA A 55 -6.61 -5.65 -7.26
C ALA A 55 -7.20 -4.67 -6.23
N TYR A 56 -6.55 -4.52 -5.07
CA TYR A 56 -6.98 -3.56 -4.04
C TYR A 56 -6.96 -2.11 -4.55
N CYS A 57 -5.94 -1.71 -5.29
CA CYS A 57 -5.89 -0.38 -5.93
C CYS A 57 -7.06 -0.19 -6.89
N SER A 58 -7.40 -1.21 -7.68
CA SER A 58 -8.53 -1.17 -8.60
C SER A 58 -9.84 -1.00 -7.84
N GLU A 59 -10.08 -1.74 -6.76
CA GLU A 59 -11.27 -1.56 -5.91
C GLU A 59 -11.41 -0.14 -5.36
N LEU A 60 -10.31 0.44 -4.86
CA LEU A 60 -10.30 1.79 -4.31
C LEU A 60 -10.63 2.85 -5.36
N ILE A 61 -10.21 2.65 -6.61
CA ILE A 61 -10.55 3.54 -7.73
C ILE A 61 -12.04 3.44 -8.06
N HIS A 62 -12.59 2.22 -8.11
CA HIS A 62 -14.01 2.02 -8.41
C HIS A 62 -14.93 2.53 -7.29
N SER A 63 -14.51 2.37 -6.03
CA SER A 63 -15.27 2.82 -4.86
C SER A 63 -15.27 4.35 -4.69
N GLN A 64 -14.31 5.05 -5.32
CA GLN A 64 -14.20 6.51 -5.26
C GLN A 64 -14.78 7.22 -6.49
N ARG A 65 -15.31 6.48 -7.46
CA ARG A 65 -16.04 7.07 -8.58
C ARG A 65 -17.44 7.44 -8.09
N PRO A 66 -17.84 8.73 -8.07
CA PRO A 66 -19.20 9.09 -7.72
C PRO A 66 -20.18 8.47 -8.71
N SER A 67 -21.33 8.01 -8.22
CA SER A 67 -22.46 7.59 -9.04
C SER A 67 -22.85 8.71 -10.03
N PRO A 68 -23.26 8.38 -11.27
CA PRO A 68 -23.64 9.38 -12.27
C PRO A 68 -24.84 10.22 -11.84
#